data_AF-C9Z813-F1
#
_entry.id   AF-C9Z813-F1
#
_cell.length_a   1.000
_cell.length_b   1.000
_cell.length_c   1.000
_cell.angle_alpha   90.00
_cell.angle_beta   90.00
_cell.angle_gamma   90.00
#
_symmetry.space_group_name_H-M   'P 1'
#
loop_
_entity.id
_entity.type
_entity.pdbx_description
1 polymer ?
#
loop_
_entity_poly.entity_id
_entity_poly.type
_entity_poly.pdbx_seq_one_letter_code
_entity_poly.pdbx_strand_id
1 'polypeptide(L)'
;MRNSRLRGLSGALAVGALIAGLSGSTAQASESTAAAAVAEIGIRFNPDGDAGQCGGLAGQQWGRSPDFTRSIRFDTDNRSGGCQLSFGVFDPDNTLSGASITYGFRATAGGDAGQCGNPGTYQMPIQRFKTFGSQVRVDTDGRPGGCNLTFAVSGRSDVILEVRYFADGDGGQCQNSLPSDQNHTAFAGSPVTIGIDTDGRSGGCQMQLRLQKV
;
A
#
# COMPACT_ATOMS: atom_id res chain seq x y z
N MET A 1 -41.41 -20.06 85.47
CA MET A 1 -42.06 -19.67 84.20
C MET A 1 -42.63 -20.91 83.54
N ARG A 2 -43.84 -20.77 82.98
CA ARG A 2 -44.75 -21.74 82.31
C ARG A 2 -44.04 -22.86 81.51
N ASN A 3 -44.38 -24.14 81.71
CA ASN A 3 -45.54 -24.93 81.23
C ASN A 3 -45.45 -25.45 79.78
N SER A 4 -45.65 -26.77 79.68
CA SER A 4 -46.43 -27.50 78.66
C SER A 4 -45.75 -28.19 77.46
N ARG A 5 -46.13 -29.47 77.39
CA ARG A 5 -45.97 -30.52 76.35
C ARG A 5 -46.52 -30.11 74.98
N LEU A 6 -46.08 -30.78 73.90
CA LEU A 6 -46.96 -31.56 73.01
C LEU A 6 -46.20 -32.34 71.91
N ARG A 7 -46.74 -33.53 71.63
CA ARG A 7 -46.41 -34.46 70.55
C ARG A 7 -47.04 -34.01 69.23
N GLY A 8 -46.46 -34.47 68.12
CA GLY A 8 -47.24 -35.16 67.08
C GLY A 8 -47.25 -34.60 65.66
N LEU A 9 -47.25 -35.56 64.74
CA LEU A 9 -47.80 -35.58 63.37
C LEU A 9 -46.88 -35.27 62.18
N SER A 10 -46.64 -36.36 61.45
CA SER A 10 -46.32 -36.47 60.04
C SER A 10 -47.28 -35.68 59.14
N GLY A 11 -46.76 -35.17 58.02
CA GLY A 11 -47.55 -34.67 56.91
C GLY A 11 -46.71 -34.68 55.64
N ALA A 12 -46.93 -35.67 54.78
CA ALA A 12 -46.44 -35.68 53.41
C ALA A 12 -47.36 -34.79 52.56
N LEU A 13 -46.80 -33.87 51.78
CA LEU A 13 -47.48 -33.23 50.66
C LEU A 13 -46.49 -33.16 49.50
N ALA A 14 -46.73 -34.03 48.51
CA ALA A 14 -46.13 -33.97 47.20
C ALA A 14 -46.71 -32.76 46.45
N VAL A 15 -45.86 -31.87 45.99
CA VAL A 15 -46.21 -30.86 44.98
C VAL A 15 -45.43 -31.22 43.73
N GLY A 16 -46.10 -31.86 42.78
CA GLY A 16 -45.59 -32.05 41.43
C GLY A 16 -45.52 -30.69 40.74
N ALA A 17 -44.31 -30.21 40.49
CA ALA A 17 -44.09 -29.05 39.63
C ALA A 17 -44.15 -29.52 38.17
N LEU A 18 -45.18 -29.08 37.44
CA LEU A 18 -45.16 -29.04 35.99
C LEU A 18 -44.05 -28.07 35.56
N ILE A 19 -42.91 -28.60 35.12
CA ILE A 19 -41.92 -27.80 34.39
C ILE A 19 -42.43 -27.70 32.95
N ALA A 20 -43.11 -26.59 32.64
CA ALA A 20 -43.38 -26.20 31.27
C ALA A 20 -42.04 -26.05 30.54
N GLY A 21 -41.80 -26.91 29.55
CA GLY A 21 -40.67 -26.81 28.63
C GLY A 21 -40.79 -25.53 27.82
N LEU A 22 -40.10 -24.48 28.26
CA LEU A 22 -39.77 -23.33 27.43
C LEU A 22 -38.67 -23.78 26.48
N SER A 23 -39.07 -24.29 25.33
CA SER A 23 -38.22 -24.40 24.15
C SER A 23 -37.85 -23.00 23.69
N GLY A 24 -36.87 -22.40 24.37
CA GLY A 24 -36.25 -21.15 23.96
C GLY A 24 -35.45 -21.41 22.70
N SER A 25 -36.04 -21.10 21.54
CA SER A 25 -35.30 -20.96 20.30
C SER A 25 -34.29 -19.83 20.50
N THR A 26 -33.04 -20.16 20.80
CA THR A 26 -31.95 -19.20 20.73
C THR A 26 -31.77 -18.83 19.26
N ALA A 27 -32.32 -17.70 18.85
CA ALA A 27 -32.01 -17.09 17.58
C ALA A 27 -30.51 -16.78 17.57
N GLN A 28 -29.72 -17.65 16.92
CA GLN A 28 -28.33 -17.35 16.61
C GLN A 28 -28.36 -16.26 15.54
N ALA A 29 -28.17 -15.01 15.96
CA ALA A 29 -27.78 -13.96 15.05
C ALA A 29 -26.45 -14.38 14.44
N SER A 30 -26.46 -14.79 13.17
CA SER A 30 -25.22 -14.86 12.39
C SER A 30 -24.72 -13.45 12.22
N GLU A 31 -23.73 -13.06 13.02
CA GLU A 31 -22.90 -11.91 12.72
C GLU A 31 -22.20 -12.19 11.41
N SER A 32 -22.75 -11.64 10.32
CA SER A 32 -22.04 -11.52 9.06
C SER A 32 -20.84 -10.61 9.32
N THR A 33 -19.70 -11.21 9.64
CA THR A 33 -18.43 -10.50 9.70
C THR A 33 -18.09 -10.12 8.27
N ALA A 34 -18.51 -8.93 7.84
CA ALA A 34 -18.12 -8.41 6.54
C ALA A 34 -16.59 -8.48 6.44
N ALA A 35 -16.08 -9.11 5.38
CA ALA A 35 -14.65 -9.18 5.14
C ALA A 35 -14.09 -7.76 5.03
N ALA A 36 -12.98 -7.49 5.72
CA ALA A 36 -12.35 -6.18 5.67
C ALA A 36 -11.99 -5.79 4.23
N ALA A 37 -12.27 -4.54 3.88
CA ALA A 37 -11.88 -3.96 2.60
C ALA A 37 -10.36 -3.96 2.47
N VAL A 38 -9.88 -4.45 1.32
CA VAL A 38 -8.45 -4.55 1.01
C VAL A 38 -7.89 -3.13 0.78
N ALA A 39 -6.78 -2.82 1.44
CA ALA A 39 -6.07 -1.55 1.23
C ALA A 39 -5.56 -1.42 -0.22
N GLU A 40 -5.53 -0.18 -0.72
CA GLU A 40 -5.12 0.16 -2.09
C GLU A 40 -3.83 1.01 -2.08
N ILE A 41 -2.93 0.75 -3.03
CA ILE A 41 -1.74 1.57 -3.28
C ILE A 41 -2.00 2.55 -4.42
N GLY A 42 -1.69 3.81 -4.20
CA GLY A 42 -1.95 4.90 -5.14
C GLY A 42 -0.68 5.42 -5.80
N ILE A 43 -0.78 5.73 -7.10
CA ILE A 43 0.20 6.54 -7.83
C ILE A 43 -0.52 7.75 -8.42
N ARG A 44 0.00 8.94 -8.16
CA ARG A 44 -0.33 10.14 -8.92
C ARG A 44 0.87 10.45 -9.81
N PHE A 45 0.63 10.46 -11.11
CA PHE A 45 1.65 10.62 -12.13
C PHE A 45 1.19 11.65 -13.13
N ASN A 46 1.93 12.74 -13.29
CA ASN A 46 1.57 13.81 -14.21
C ASN A 46 2.81 14.26 -14.98
N PRO A 47 2.63 14.63 -16.25
CA PRO A 47 3.70 15.29 -16.98
C PRO A 47 3.94 16.70 -16.47
N ASP A 48 5.20 17.11 -16.59
CA ASP A 48 5.68 18.46 -16.33
C ASP A 48 6.43 18.93 -17.58
N GLY A 49 5.68 19.43 -18.56
CA GLY A 49 6.17 19.67 -19.92
C GLY A 49 5.55 18.69 -20.91
N ASP A 50 6.36 18.03 -21.73
CA ASP A 50 5.90 17.09 -22.76
C ASP A 50 5.25 15.84 -22.13
N ALA A 51 3.95 15.63 -22.42
CA ALA A 51 3.18 14.50 -21.90
C ALA A 51 3.71 13.13 -22.34
N GLY A 52 4.39 13.08 -23.49
CA GLY A 52 5.02 11.88 -23.99
C GLY A 52 6.10 11.35 -23.04
N GLN A 53 6.78 12.21 -22.27
CA GLN A 53 7.78 11.77 -21.30
C GLN A 53 7.26 10.86 -20.20
N CYS A 54 5.95 10.89 -19.97
CA CYS A 54 5.28 10.11 -18.95
C CYS A 54 4.44 8.99 -19.56
N GLY A 55 4.81 8.55 -20.77
CA GLY A 55 4.09 7.53 -21.54
C GLY A 55 2.65 7.93 -21.90
N GLY A 56 2.34 9.23 -21.89
CA GLY A 56 1.00 9.77 -22.15
C GLY A 56 -0.04 9.51 -21.06
N LEU A 57 0.32 8.84 -19.95
CA LEU A 57 -0.58 8.61 -18.82
C LEU A 57 -0.48 9.76 -17.82
N ALA A 58 -1.62 10.31 -17.42
CA ALA A 58 -1.72 11.38 -16.44
C ALA A 58 -2.84 11.12 -15.42
N GLY A 59 -2.69 11.70 -14.23
CA GLY A 59 -3.69 11.68 -13.16
C GLY A 59 -3.39 10.69 -12.05
N GLN A 60 -4.44 10.18 -11.43
CA GLN A 60 -4.37 9.32 -10.26
C GLN A 60 -4.84 7.91 -10.59
N GLN A 61 -4.21 6.92 -9.98
CA GLN A 61 -4.63 5.54 -10.04
C GLN A 61 -4.43 4.85 -8.70
N TRP A 62 -5.22 3.80 -8.47
CA TRP A 62 -5.20 3.01 -7.26
C TRP A 62 -5.24 1.53 -7.65
N GLY A 63 -4.29 0.75 -7.16
CA GLY A 63 -4.20 -0.70 -7.34
C GLY A 63 -4.64 -1.40 -6.07
N ARG A 64 -5.36 -2.51 -6.22
CA ARG A 64 -5.85 -3.34 -5.12
C ARG A 64 -5.29 -4.75 -5.29
N SER A 65 -4.72 -5.32 -4.22
CA SER A 65 -4.29 -6.72 -4.21
C SER A 65 -5.46 -7.66 -4.62
N PRO A 66 -5.24 -8.65 -5.50
CA PRO A 66 -3.95 -9.19 -5.96
C PRO A 66 -3.31 -8.47 -7.14
N ASP A 67 -3.93 -7.41 -7.67
CA ASP A 67 -3.50 -6.74 -8.87
C ASP A 67 -2.44 -5.66 -8.59
N PHE A 68 -1.57 -5.43 -9.57
CA PHE A 68 -0.69 -4.27 -9.60
C PHE A 68 -1.46 -3.02 -10.05
N THR A 69 -0.92 -1.83 -9.75
CA THR A 69 -1.34 -0.61 -10.45
C THR A 69 -1.15 -0.75 -11.97
N ARG A 70 -1.83 0.10 -12.75
CA ARG A 70 -1.48 0.22 -14.17
C ARG A 70 -0.04 0.72 -14.29
N SER A 71 0.65 0.26 -15.32
CA SER A 71 2.02 0.67 -15.58
C SER A 71 2.10 2.16 -15.84
N ILE A 72 3.03 2.84 -15.16
CA ILE A 72 3.50 4.16 -15.57
C ILE A 72 4.81 3.99 -16.32
N ARG A 73 5.10 4.90 -17.25
CA ARG A 73 6.32 4.87 -18.06
C ARG A 73 7.05 6.19 -17.93
N PHE A 74 8.35 6.11 -17.67
CA PHE A 74 9.29 7.22 -17.76
C PHE A 74 10.01 7.09 -19.10
N ASP A 75 9.66 7.93 -20.06
CA ASP A 75 10.38 8.08 -21.31
C ASP A 75 11.62 8.95 -21.07
N THR A 76 12.74 8.53 -21.63
CA THR A 76 14.07 9.07 -21.31
C THR A 76 14.76 9.63 -22.57
N ASP A 77 13.97 9.96 -23.59
CA ASP A 77 14.39 10.25 -24.97
C ASP A 77 14.65 11.74 -25.26
N ASN A 78 15.29 12.46 -24.32
CA ASN A 78 15.81 13.83 -24.50
C ASN A 78 14.77 14.94 -24.79
N ARG A 79 13.47 14.65 -24.69
CA ARG A 79 12.47 15.72 -24.80
C ARG A 79 12.63 16.68 -23.61
N SER A 80 12.08 17.89 -23.71
CA SER A 80 12.07 18.82 -22.58
C SER A 80 10.93 18.51 -21.60
N GLY A 81 11.21 18.54 -20.31
CA GLY A 81 10.22 18.35 -19.26
C GLY A 81 10.54 17.16 -18.37
N GLY A 82 9.53 16.65 -17.68
CA GLY A 82 9.69 15.54 -16.78
C GLY A 82 8.39 14.91 -16.35
N CYS A 83 8.50 14.03 -15.36
CA CYS A 83 7.36 13.41 -14.71
C CYS A 83 7.33 13.74 -13.22
N GLN A 84 6.17 14.19 -12.77
CA GLN A 84 5.86 14.38 -11.37
C GLN A 84 5.19 13.13 -10.82
N LEU A 85 5.66 12.65 -9.67
CA LEU A 85 5.15 11.46 -9.01
C LEU A 85 4.85 11.71 -7.53
N SER A 86 3.77 11.14 -7.03
CA SER A 86 3.51 10.99 -5.61
C SER A 86 2.75 9.71 -5.30
N PHE A 87 2.86 9.25 -4.06
CA PHE A 87 2.32 7.97 -3.61
C PHE A 87 1.41 8.13 -2.41
N GLY A 88 0.52 7.17 -2.20
CA GLY A 88 -0.37 7.13 -1.04
C GLY A 88 -1.00 5.76 -0.87
N VAL A 89 -1.54 5.50 0.31
CA VAL A 89 -2.24 4.24 0.65
C VAL A 89 -3.62 4.58 1.18
N PHE A 90 -4.62 3.96 0.58
CA PHE A 90 -6.00 4.05 1.01
C PHE A 90 -6.35 2.77 1.77
N ASP A 91 -6.54 2.89 3.08
CA ASP A 91 -6.82 1.79 4.01
C ASP A 91 -8.13 2.09 4.76
N PRO A 92 -9.30 1.86 4.14
CA PRO A 92 -10.60 2.26 4.67
C PRO A 92 -10.91 1.66 6.04
N ASP A 93 -10.46 0.42 6.26
CA ASP A 93 -10.75 -0.36 7.47
C ASP A 93 -9.59 -0.34 8.48
N ASN A 94 -8.56 0.49 8.24
CA ASN A 94 -7.40 0.66 9.12
C ASN A 94 -6.65 -0.68 9.38
N THR A 95 -6.65 -1.57 8.39
CA THR A 95 -6.06 -2.91 8.44
C THR A 95 -4.53 -2.87 8.48
N LEU A 96 -3.92 -1.75 8.09
CA LEU A 96 -2.48 -1.48 8.06
C LEU A 96 -2.01 -0.65 9.26
N SER A 97 -2.84 -0.48 10.30
CA SER A 97 -2.42 0.21 11.52
C SER A 97 -1.09 -0.36 12.04
N GLY A 98 -0.15 0.54 12.38
CA GLY A 98 1.21 0.19 12.80
C GLY A 98 2.21 -0.03 11.66
N ALA A 99 1.78 -0.14 10.41
CA ALA A 99 2.68 -0.15 9.26
C ALA A 99 3.12 1.28 8.89
N SER A 100 4.32 1.40 8.32
CA SER A 100 4.83 2.63 7.75
C SER A 100 5.49 2.34 6.40
N ILE A 101 5.21 3.16 5.40
CA ILE A 101 5.82 3.06 4.07
C ILE A 101 6.40 4.43 3.70
N THR A 102 7.66 4.45 3.29
CA THR A 102 8.35 5.66 2.84
C THR A 102 8.88 5.50 1.43
N TYR A 103 9.00 6.61 0.70
CA TYR A 103 9.77 6.70 -0.53
C TYR A 103 10.87 7.77 -0.40
N GLY A 104 12.11 7.35 -0.63
CA GLY A 104 13.27 8.21 -0.75
C GLY A 104 13.53 8.56 -2.20
N PHE A 105 13.86 9.81 -2.49
CA PHE A 105 14.14 10.29 -3.84
C PHE A 105 15.41 11.14 -3.84
N ARG A 106 16.40 10.74 -4.64
CA ARG A 106 17.74 11.35 -4.67
C ARG A 106 18.32 11.26 -6.08
N ALA A 107 19.20 12.19 -6.42
CA ALA A 107 20.06 12.01 -7.59
C ALA A 107 21.00 10.82 -7.41
N THR A 108 21.35 10.16 -8.51
CA THR A 108 22.41 9.16 -8.56
C THR A 108 23.76 9.80 -8.23
N ALA A 109 24.71 8.98 -7.75
CA ALA A 109 26.04 9.48 -7.42
C ALA A 109 26.73 10.07 -8.67
N GLY A 110 27.12 11.34 -8.59
CA GLY A 110 27.74 12.06 -9.71
C GLY A 110 26.77 12.57 -10.78
N GLY A 111 25.45 12.35 -10.62
CA GLY A 111 24.43 12.90 -11.52
C GLY A 111 24.07 14.36 -11.23
N ASP A 112 23.42 15.03 -12.18
CA ASP A 112 22.90 16.38 -11.97
C ASP A 112 21.70 16.35 -11.00
N ALA A 113 21.85 16.99 -9.84
CA ALA A 113 20.79 17.11 -8.85
C ALA A 113 19.53 17.85 -9.38
N GLY A 114 19.68 18.68 -10.41
CA GLY A 114 18.58 19.33 -11.12
C GLY A 114 17.61 18.36 -11.78
N GLN A 115 18.02 17.12 -12.05
CA GLN A 115 17.14 16.10 -12.61
C GLN A 115 16.16 15.54 -11.60
N CYS A 116 16.44 15.68 -10.30
CA CYS A 116 15.63 15.10 -9.24
C CYS A 116 15.02 16.20 -8.38
N GLY A 117 13.91 16.75 -8.85
CA GLY A 117 13.17 17.81 -8.16
C GLY A 117 12.54 17.34 -6.85
N ASN A 118 12.66 18.17 -5.83
CA ASN A 118 12.23 17.90 -4.45
C ASN A 118 12.82 16.58 -3.89
N PRO A 119 14.16 16.46 -3.77
CA PRO A 119 14.76 15.27 -3.20
C PRO A 119 14.49 15.23 -1.70
N GLY A 120 13.88 14.15 -1.22
CA GLY A 120 13.59 13.93 0.19
C GLY A 120 13.34 12.46 0.51
N THR A 121 13.17 12.15 1.79
CA THR A 121 12.52 10.91 2.19
C THR A 121 11.16 11.29 2.72
N TYR A 122 10.11 10.72 2.14
CA TYR A 122 8.74 11.12 2.39
C TYR A 122 7.93 9.91 2.87
N GLN A 123 7.05 10.18 3.83
CA GLN A 123 6.08 9.21 4.28
C GLN A 123 4.94 9.11 3.26
N MET A 124 4.59 7.89 2.85
CA MET A 124 3.33 7.66 2.16
C MET A 124 2.20 7.79 3.18
N PRO A 125 1.19 8.65 2.96
CA PRO A 125 0.05 8.71 3.84
C PRO A 125 -0.73 7.40 3.74
N ILE A 126 -0.93 6.73 4.89
CA ILE A 126 -1.84 5.59 5.04
C ILE A 126 -3.09 6.13 5.72
N GLN A 127 -4.18 6.27 4.98
CA GLN A 127 -5.38 6.99 5.42
C GLN A 127 -6.66 6.28 5.01
N ARG A 128 -7.76 6.56 5.72
CA ARG A 128 -9.11 6.07 5.40
C ARG A 128 -9.79 6.82 4.25
N PHE A 129 -9.05 7.69 3.55
CA PHE A 129 -9.49 8.40 2.36
C PHE A 129 -8.31 8.53 1.39
N LYS A 130 -8.61 8.64 0.10
CA LYS A 130 -7.60 8.70 -0.97
C LYS A 130 -6.85 10.02 -0.90
N THR A 131 -5.56 9.94 -0.56
CA THR A 131 -4.66 11.09 -0.48
C THR A 131 -3.25 10.70 -0.91
N PHE A 132 -2.43 11.68 -1.25
CA PHE A 132 -1.06 11.48 -1.72
C PHE A 132 -0.09 12.32 -0.91
N GLY A 133 1.12 11.80 -0.73
CA GLY A 133 2.22 12.49 -0.07
C GLY A 133 2.87 13.57 -0.95
N SER A 134 4.04 14.01 -0.51
CA SER A 134 4.86 15.00 -1.21
C SER A 134 5.19 14.59 -2.64
N GLN A 135 5.05 15.51 -3.58
CA GLN A 135 5.41 15.27 -4.97
C GLN A 135 6.92 15.35 -5.17
N VAL A 136 7.47 14.44 -5.96
CA VAL A 136 8.85 14.54 -6.48
C VAL A 136 8.82 14.57 -8.00
N ARG A 137 9.89 15.05 -8.62
CA ARG A 137 9.97 15.25 -10.08
C ARG A 137 11.22 14.60 -10.65
N VAL A 138 11.07 13.82 -11.71
CA VAL A 138 12.15 13.34 -12.56
C VAL A 138 12.18 14.23 -13.81
N ASP A 139 13.23 15.00 -14.01
CA ASP A 139 13.52 15.71 -15.27
C ASP A 139 14.15 14.74 -16.26
N THR A 140 13.69 14.71 -17.50
CA THR A 140 14.27 13.83 -18.54
C THR A 140 14.92 14.60 -19.68
N ASP A 141 15.28 15.86 -19.44
CA ASP A 141 15.92 16.79 -20.38
C ASP A 141 17.37 16.45 -20.81
N GLY A 142 17.81 15.20 -20.63
CA GLY A 142 19.05 14.70 -21.25
C GLY A 142 20.34 14.93 -20.50
N ARG A 143 20.28 15.53 -19.32
CA ARG A 143 21.48 15.75 -18.50
C ARG A 143 22.04 14.43 -17.99
N PRO A 144 23.35 14.34 -17.74
CA PRO A 144 23.94 13.11 -17.27
C PRO A 144 23.49 12.76 -15.85
N GLY A 145 23.20 11.48 -15.64
CA GLY A 145 22.77 10.95 -14.35
C GLY A 145 21.29 10.61 -14.33
N GLY A 146 20.76 10.44 -13.13
CA GLY A 146 19.40 9.98 -12.96
C GLY A 146 18.92 10.12 -11.52
N CYS A 147 17.73 9.58 -11.27
CA CYS A 147 17.11 9.61 -9.95
C CYS A 147 16.92 8.21 -9.38
N ASN A 148 17.39 8.02 -8.16
CA ASN A 148 17.11 6.84 -7.34
C ASN A 148 15.79 7.05 -6.58
N LEU A 149 14.89 6.09 -6.72
CA LEU A 149 13.64 5.98 -5.97
C LEU A 149 13.71 4.74 -5.07
N THR A 150 13.72 4.96 -3.76
CA THR A 150 13.85 3.91 -2.75
C THR A 150 12.55 3.74 -1.99
N PHE A 151 11.95 2.56 -2.03
CA PHE A 151 10.80 2.20 -1.22
C PHE A 151 11.24 1.44 0.02
N ALA A 152 10.71 1.81 1.19
CA ALA A 152 10.96 1.10 2.43
C ALA A 152 9.66 0.88 3.20
N VAL A 153 9.52 -0.30 3.79
CA VAL A 153 8.41 -0.68 4.66
C VAL A 153 8.95 -0.90 6.06
N SER A 154 8.20 -0.50 7.09
CA SER A 154 8.57 -0.71 8.50
C SER A 154 7.33 -0.81 9.40
N GLY A 155 7.55 -1.05 10.69
CA GLY A 155 6.52 -1.15 11.72
C GLY A 155 5.75 -2.48 11.75
N ARG A 156 5.62 -3.15 10.60
CA ARG A 156 4.96 -4.46 10.47
C ARG A 156 5.71 -5.39 9.52
N SER A 157 5.79 -6.67 9.89
CA SER A 157 6.43 -7.74 9.10
C SER A 157 5.46 -8.45 8.15
N ASP A 158 4.15 -8.28 8.36
CA ASP A 158 3.09 -8.86 7.54
C ASP A 158 2.63 -7.90 6.43
N VAL A 159 3.38 -6.83 6.15
CA VAL A 159 3.10 -5.87 5.08
C VAL A 159 4.30 -5.82 4.15
N ILE A 160 4.04 -6.01 2.86
CA ILE A 160 5.05 -5.92 1.81
C ILE A 160 4.59 -4.99 0.68
N LEU A 161 5.54 -4.32 0.05
CA LEU A 161 5.33 -3.54 -1.16
C LEU A 161 6.16 -4.15 -2.30
N GLU A 162 5.48 -4.69 -3.29
CA GLU A 162 6.13 -5.15 -4.50
C GLU A 162 6.26 -4.03 -5.51
N VAL A 163 7.44 -3.98 -6.14
CA VAL A 163 7.81 -3.01 -7.17
C VAL A 163 8.19 -3.80 -8.41
N ARG A 164 7.29 -3.80 -9.40
CA ARG A 164 7.60 -4.35 -10.71
C ARG A 164 8.18 -3.21 -11.54
N TYR A 165 9.46 -3.34 -11.89
CA TYR A 165 10.22 -2.32 -12.60
C TYR A 165 11.05 -2.98 -13.70
N PHE A 166 10.79 -2.61 -14.94
CA PHE A 166 11.40 -3.25 -16.11
C PHE A 166 11.69 -2.22 -17.20
N ALA A 167 12.68 -2.53 -18.02
CA ALA A 167 13.05 -1.72 -19.16
C ALA A 167 12.07 -1.93 -20.32
N ASP A 168 11.82 -0.86 -21.06
CA ASP A 168 11.07 -0.89 -22.31
C ASP A 168 11.82 0.00 -23.32
N GLY A 169 12.81 -0.63 -23.98
CA GLY A 169 13.87 0.01 -24.75
C GLY A 169 15.25 -0.32 -24.17
N ASP A 170 16.12 0.69 -24.04
CA ASP A 170 17.46 0.53 -23.47
C ASP A 170 17.40 0.25 -21.96
N GLY A 171 17.71 -0.99 -21.57
CA GLY A 171 17.75 -1.39 -20.15
C GLY A 171 18.84 -0.70 -19.32
N GLY A 172 19.85 -0.12 -19.95
CA GLY A 172 20.85 0.70 -19.26
C GLY A 172 20.28 1.97 -18.66
N GLN A 173 19.03 2.34 -18.98
CA GLN A 173 18.35 3.49 -18.39
C GLN A 173 17.55 3.17 -17.12
N CYS A 174 17.35 1.88 -16.85
CA CYS A 174 16.49 1.40 -15.78
C CYS A 174 17.33 0.59 -14.80
N GLN A 175 18.06 1.29 -13.92
CA GLN A 175 18.93 0.65 -12.95
C GLN A 175 18.10 -0.21 -11.98
N ASN A 176 18.58 -1.43 -11.72
CA ASN A 176 17.85 -2.47 -10.99
C ASN A 176 16.50 -2.85 -11.64
N SER A 177 16.37 -2.72 -12.96
CA SER A 177 15.26 -3.35 -13.68
C SER A 177 15.37 -4.87 -13.64
N LEU A 178 14.21 -5.52 -13.64
CA LEU A 178 14.06 -6.97 -13.76
C LEU A 178 13.29 -7.29 -15.06
N PRO A 179 13.25 -8.56 -15.48
CA PRO A 179 12.27 -9.02 -16.46
C PRO A 179 10.84 -8.65 -16.06
N SER A 180 9.97 -8.40 -17.04
CA SER A 180 8.62 -7.84 -16.81
C SER A 180 7.67 -8.75 -16.02
N ASP A 181 7.98 -10.04 -15.89
CA ASP A 181 7.24 -11.01 -15.09
C ASP A 181 7.70 -11.06 -13.62
N GLN A 182 8.85 -10.46 -13.30
CA GLN A 182 9.44 -10.44 -11.95
C GLN A 182 9.09 -9.14 -11.20
N ASN A 183 9.40 -9.13 -9.91
CA ASN A 183 9.23 -7.95 -9.06
C ASN A 183 10.28 -7.96 -7.94
N HIS A 184 10.60 -6.77 -7.46
CA HIS A 184 11.28 -6.59 -6.19
C HIS A 184 10.26 -6.57 -5.07
N THR A 185 10.66 -6.94 -3.86
CA THR A 185 9.79 -6.90 -2.68
C THR A 185 10.44 -6.08 -1.57
N ALA A 186 9.84 -4.95 -1.23
CA ALA A 186 10.20 -4.17 -0.06
C ALA A 186 9.41 -4.67 1.16
N PHE A 187 10.12 -4.96 2.25
CA PHE A 187 9.56 -5.37 3.53
C PHE A 187 10.40 -4.81 4.69
N ALA A 188 9.97 -5.06 5.93
CA ALA A 188 10.66 -4.54 7.12
C ALA A 188 12.16 -4.89 7.11
N GLY A 189 13.02 -3.87 7.03
CA GLY A 189 14.48 -4.01 7.01
C GLY A 189 15.10 -4.30 5.64
N SER A 190 14.28 -4.47 4.60
CA SER A 190 14.73 -4.73 3.22
C SER A 190 14.11 -3.73 2.24
N PRO A 191 14.68 -2.51 2.13
CA PRO A 191 14.22 -1.52 1.16
C PRO A 191 14.58 -1.93 -0.27
N VAL A 192 13.83 -1.39 -1.24
CA VAL A 192 14.07 -1.59 -2.68
C VAL A 192 14.44 -0.25 -3.30
N THR A 193 15.52 -0.18 -4.05
CA THR A 193 15.92 1.01 -4.83
C THR A 193 15.90 0.69 -6.31
N ILE A 194 15.20 1.52 -7.08
CA ILE A 194 15.24 1.54 -8.54
C ILE A 194 15.84 2.88 -9.00
N GLY A 195 16.53 2.89 -10.14
CA GLY A 195 17.14 4.10 -10.69
C GLY A 195 16.64 4.40 -12.10
N ILE A 196 16.24 5.64 -12.32
CA ILE A 196 15.77 6.16 -13.61
C ILE A 196 16.88 7.05 -14.16
N ASP A 197 17.62 6.55 -15.14
CA ASP A 197 18.64 7.30 -15.87
C ASP A 197 17.97 8.23 -16.89
N THR A 198 18.41 9.47 -16.93
CA THR A 198 17.78 10.56 -17.68
C THR A 198 18.75 11.17 -18.69
N ASP A 199 19.82 10.45 -19.02
CA ASP A 199 20.88 10.81 -19.96
C ASP A 199 20.49 10.82 -21.46
N GLY A 200 19.20 10.73 -21.78
CA GLY A 200 18.72 11.04 -23.11
C GLY A 200 18.67 9.91 -24.13
N ARG A 201 19.01 8.68 -23.74
CA ARG A 201 18.94 7.53 -24.65
C ARG A 201 17.48 7.17 -24.95
N SER A 202 17.23 6.62 -26.14
CA SER A 202 15.90 6.20 -26.53
C SER A 202 15.44 4.99 -25.72
N GLY A 203 14.26 5.07 -25.13
CA GLY A 203 13.72 4.00 -24.32
C GLY A 203 12.88 4.56 -23.19
N GLY A 204 12.70 3.73 -22.18
CA GLY A 204 12.05 4.14 -20.96
C GLY A 204 11.94 3.02 -19.96
N CYS A 205 11.48 3.40 -18.77
CA CYS A 205 11.33 2.49 -17.66
C CYS A 205 9.86 2.40 -17.27
N GLN A 206 9.36 1.18 -17.13
CA GLN A 206 8.00 0.92 -16.69
C GLN A 206 7.97 0.55 -15.22
N MET A 207 6.99 1.07 -14.48
CA MET A 207 6.82 0.82 -13.05
C MET A 207 5.37 0.49 -12.69
N GLN A 208 5.21 -0.53 -11.86
CA GLN A 208 3.95 -0.89 -11.22
C GLN A 208 4.17 -1.19 -9.75
N LEU A 209 3.16 -0.92 -8.92
CA LEU A 209 3.19 -1.18 -7.48
C LEU A 209 2.08 -2.14 -7.07
N ARG A 210 2.36 -2.99 -6.08
CA ARG A 210 1.35 -3.84 -5.43
C ARG A 210 1.62 -3.90 -3.94
N LEU A 211 0.63 -3.50 -3.14
CA LEU A 211 0.68 -3.57 -1.68
C LEU A 211 -0.04 -4.84 -1.22
N GLN A 212 0.60 -5.61 -0.34
CA GLN A 212 0.03 -6.85 0.18
C GLN A 212 0.20 -6.94 1.69
N LYS A 213 -0.79 -7.60 2.30
CA LYS A 213 -0.68 -8.15 3.64
C LYS A 213 -0.48 -9.66 3.50
N VAL A 214 0.58 -10.21 4.10
CA VAL A 214 0.99 -11.62 3.98
C VAL A 214 0.83 -12.41 5.27
#